data_AF-A0A925RDG9-F1
#
_entry.id   AF-A0A925RDG9-F1
#
_cell.length_a   1.000
_cell.length_b   1.000
_cell.length_c   1.000
_cell.angle_alpha   90.00
_cell.angle_beta   90.00
_cell.angle_gamma   90.00
#
_symmetry.space_group_name_H-M   'P 1'
#
loop_
_entity.id
_entity.type
_entity.pdbx_description
1 polymer ?
#
loop_
_entity_poly.entity_id
_entity_poly.type
_entity_poly.pdbx_seq_one_letter_code
_entity_poly.pdbx_strand_id
1 'polypeptide(L)'
;MKKILGLVLYAAVMFGVTAGLGMFMMKKTASHGSDIAESGDAHGDSAVADDEHATSDSTAGETATSHVQTVDAAASHGGGHATEPDSHAQAEGHGDLQLPVAVRSSPMSVEEIVRMGLSLKSRDEVLRQRESSLKDAESQHRLIQTDVEGAQQEVEHLLTQATDQRAAIEELVARMNSQKDAVSNERLAIASEKQQLQVDRETLDADRRQLEAQKTALAQSETDLQLKRKELENDRLAFDGERTKIRVDGEKLVKDREKWVAEVEHTNSEKQLLAEEKEQIRVEREKLEQDKRLLAITPGAAALPSQKKPVDAVSTKQNLKELTEMFEGMSPEVAANTIKELSLNGETDMVVDVLVLLEQRKASAILDAIADEKLVSEFLVKINSRNSQPKAAKK
;
A
#
# COMPACT_ATOMS: atom_id res chain seq x y z
N MET A 1 -11.09 26.21 13.98
CA MET A 1 -11.28 26.61 12.57
C MET A 1 -10.23 27.58 12.02
N LYS A 2 -9.71 28.55 12.79
CA LYS A 2 -8.70 29.52 12.29
C LYS A 2 -7.37 28.91 11.81
N LYS A 3 -6.97 27.74 12.35
CA LYS A 3 -5.72 27.05 11.97
C LYS A 3 -5.79 26.31 10.63
N ILE A 4 -6.99 25.88 10.19
CA ILE A 4 -7.17 25.17 8.91
C ILE A 4 -7.15 26.16 7.75
N LEU A 5 -7.71 27.35 7.93
CA LEU A 5 -7.73 28.40 6.91
C LEU A 5 -6.31 28.91 6.57
N GLY A 6 -5.42 29.00 7.57
CA GLY A 6 -4.02 29.40 7.35
C GLY A 6 -3.22 28.38 6.54
N LEU A 7 -3.50 27.08 6.70
CA LEU A 7 -2.79 26.00 6.00
C LEU A 7 -3.24 25.88 4.53
N VAL A 8 -4.53 26.12 4.26
CA VAL A 8 -5.06 26.17 2.89
C VAL A 8 -4.54 27.38 2.11
N LEU A 9 -4.41 28.55 2.76
CA LEU A 9 -3.86 29.74 2.11
C LEU A 9 -2.37 29.57 1.77
N TYR A 10 -1.59 28.92 2.64
CA TYR A 10 -0.17 28.65 2.40
C TYR A 10 0.05 27.63 1.26
N ALA A 11 -0.79 26.59 1.20
CA ALA A 11 -0.76 25.62 0.11
C ALA A 11 -1.11 26.25 -1.25
N ALA A 12 -2.08 27.18 -1.29
CA ALA A 12 -2.47 27.87 -2.52
C ALA A 12 -1.36 28.81 -3.05
N VAL A 13 -0.62 29.47 -2.17
CA VAL A 13 0.49 30.37 -2.57
C VAL A 13 1.69 29.56 -3.08
N MET A 14 2.02 28.43 -2.43
CA MET A 14 3.15 27.59 -2.86
C MET A 14 2.87 26.84 -4.18
N PHE A 15 1.63 26.42 -4.44
CA PHE A 15 1.29 25.74 -5.69
C PHE A 15 1.10 26.71 -6.87
N GLY A 16 0.68 27.96 -6.60
CA GLY A 16 0.47 28.98 -7.64
C GLY A 16 1.75 29.48 -8.31
N VAL A 17 2.88 29.50 -7.60
CA VAL A 17 4.15 30.00 -8.16
C VAL A 17 4.80 28.97 -9.09
N THR A 18 4.62 27.68 -8.84
CA THR A 18 5.26 26.62 -9.64
C THR A 18 4.57 26.39 -10.99
N ALA A 19 3.25 26.63 -11.08
CA ALA A 19 2.52 26.50 -12.35
C ALA A 19 2.75 27.67 -13.33
N GLY A 20 3.24 28.83 -12.85
CA GLY A 20 3.42 30.03 -13.67
C GLY A 20 4.68 30.02 -14.55
N LEU A 21 5.74 29.29 -14.18
CA LEU A 21 6.98 29.26 -14.97
C LEU A 21 6.99 28.18 -16.07
N GLY A 22 6.17 27.14 -15.96
CA GLY A 22 6.13 26.05 -16.96
C GLY A 22 5.45 26.43 -18.28
N MET A 23 4.53 27.40 -18.27
CA MET A 23 3.70 27.72 -19.44
C MET A 23 4.35 28.73 -20.42
N PHE A 24 5.54 29.25 -20.11
CA PHE A 24 6.21 30.27 -20.96
C PHE A 24 7.29 29.69 -21.90
N MET A 25 7.66 28.41 -21.78
CA MET A 25 8.69 27.80 -22.65
C MET A 25 8.12 26.96 -23.83
N MET A 26 6.80 26.78 -23.95
CA MET A 26 6.22 25.83 -24.91
C MET A 26 5.50 26.45 -26.11
N LYS A 27 5.76 27.72 -26.45
CA LYS A 27 5.10 28.42 -27.56
C LYS A 27 6.08 28.93 -28.63
N LYS A 28 7.02 28.09 -29.09
CA LYS A 28 7.84 28.45 -30.25
C LYS A 28 8.49 27.28 -31.03
N THR A 29 7.73 26.24 -31.38
CA THR A 29 8.09 25.33 -32.49
C THR A 29 6.84 24.76 -33.16
N ALA A 30 6.24 25.53 -34.07
CA ALA A 30 5.33 24.98 -35.07
C ALA A 30 6.02 25.12 -36.43
N SER A 31 6.65 24.04 -36.89
CA SER A 31 7.02 23.86 -38.30
C SER A 31 6.39 22.58 -38.81
N HIS A 32 5.73 22.74 -39.95
CA HIS A 32 5.09 21.82 -40.86
C HIS A 32 5.51 20.35 -40.92
N GLY A 33 4.53 19.54 -41.33
CA GLY A 33 4.66 18.20 -41.88
C GLY A 33 3.98 17.18 -40.98
N SER A 34 3.09 16.30 -41.43
CA SER A 34 2.45 16.04 -42.72
C SER A 34 1.42 14.97 -42.42
N ASP A 35 0.26 15.06 -43.07
CA ASP A 35 -0.76 14.01 -43.08
C ASP A 35 -0.15 12.66 -43.45
N ILE A 36 -0.50 11.60 -42.70
CA ILE A 36 -0.73 10.25 -43.23
C ILE A 36 -1.78 9.61 -42.32
N ALA A 37 -2.88 9.26 -42.96
CA ALA A 37 -3.97 8.45 -42.44
C ALA A 37 -3.49 7.03 -42.12
N GLU A 38 -4.36 6.27 -41.45
CA GLU A 38 -4.69 4.85 -41.76
C GLU A 38 -4.85 3.99 -40.49
N SER A 39 -6.03 3.37 -40.44
CA SER A 39 -6.53 2.21 -39.67
C SER A 39 -5.53 1.42 -38.84
N GLY A 40 -5.85 0.91 -37.65
CA GLY A 40 -7.01 0.05 -37.34
C GLY A 40 -6.49 -1.34 -36.93
N ASP A 41 -7.26 -2.02 -36.08
CA ASP A 41 -7.08 -3.41 -35.58
C ASP A 41 -5.89 -3.68 -34.63
N ALA A 42 -6.09 -4.10 -33.38
CA ALA A 42 -6.78 -5.28 -32.83
C ALA A 42 -5.96 -6.58 -32.93
N HIS A 43 -5.69 -7.16 -31.75
CA HIS A 43 -5.30 -8.54 -31.41
C HIS A 43 -3.83 -8.99 -31.46
N GLY A 44 -3.51 -9.84 -30.47
CA GLY A 44 -2.33 -10.71 -30.35
C GLY A 44 -1.34 -10.17 -29.31
N ASP A 45 -1.38 -10.55 -28.03
CA ASP A 45 -1.13 -11.88 -27.47
C ASP A 45 -0.08 -12.69 -28.25
N SER A 46 1.17 -12.53 -27.84
CA SER A 46 2.22 -13.50 -28.09
C SER A 46 3.21 -13.47 -26.92
N ALA A 47 3.14 -14.53 -26.12
CA ALA A 47 4.21 -14.98 -25.26
C ALA A 47 5.49 -15.13 -26.09
N VAL A 48 6.52 -14.36 -25.75
CA VAL A 48 7.88 -14.56 -26.25
C VAL A 48 8.64 -15.28 -25.15
N ALA A 49 9.00 -16.51 -25.45
CA ALA A 49 9.96 -17.30 -24.71
C ALA A 49 11.32 -16.60 -24.78
N ASP A 50 11.92 -16.35 -23.61
CA ASP A 50 13.32 -15.96 -23.48
C ASP A 50 14.19 -17.18 -23.80
N ASP A 51 14.83 -17.13 -24.97
CA ASP A 51 15.87 -18.05 -25.41
C ASP A 51 17.14 -17.23 -25.73
N GLU A 52 18.26 -17.78 -25.26
CA GLU A 52 19.67 -17.52 -25.58
C GLU A 52 20.25 -16.08 -25.51
N HIS A 53 21.26 -15.87 -24.66
CA HIS A 53 22.67 -16.04 -25.07
C HIS A 53 23.67 -15.50 -24.04
N ALA A 54 24.77 -16.25 -23.95
CA ALA A 54 26.08 -15.97 -23.39
C ALA A 54 26.53 -14.49 -23.38
N THR A 55 27.22 -14.11 -22.29
CA THR A 55 28.61 -13.63 -22.39
C THR A 55 29.37 -13.97 -21.11
N SER A 56 30.44 -14.73 -21.28
CA SER A 56 31.57 -14.88 -20.39
C SER A 56 32.18 -13.51 -20.04
N ASP A 57 32.21 -13.15 -18.76
CA ASP A 57 33.02 -12.03 -18.27
C ASP A 57 34.33 -12.58 -17.69
N SER A 58 35.29 -12.74 -18.60
CA SER A 58 36.72 -12.77 -18.30
C SER A 58 37.25 -11.38 -18.60
N THR A 59 37.53 -10.59 -17.57
CA THR A 59 38.44 -9.46 -17.71
C THR A 59 39.39 -9.39 -16.51
N ALA A 60 40.60 -9.88 -16.79
CA ALA A 60 41.81 -9.59 -16.03
C ALA A 60 42.03 -8.07 -16.02
N GLY A 61 42.03 -7.46 -14.83
CA GLY A 61 42.45 -6.08 -14.61
C GLY A 61 43.91 -6.06 -14.16
N GLU A 62 44.82 -6.03 -15.12
CA GLU A 62 46.23 -5.71 -14.91
C GLU A 62 46.36 -4.32 -14.25
N THR A 63 46.99 -4.28 -13.08
CA THR A 63 47.49 -3.04 -12.49
C THR A 63 48.74 -2.61 -13.25
N ALA A 64 48.53 -1.95 -14.38
CA ALA A 64 49.56 -1.22 -15.10
C ALA A 64 49.84 0.11 -14.37
N THR A 65 50.83 0.10 -13.48
CA THR A 65 51.48 1.30 -12.95
C THR A 65 52.27 1.97 -14.07
N SER A 66 51.62 2.95 -14.72
CA SER A 66 52.23 3.80 -15.74
C SER A 66 52.04 5.27 -15.36
N HIS A 67 53.18 5.87 -14.99
CA HIS A 67 53.61 7.18 -15.47
C HIS A 67 52.93 8.43 -14.87
N VAL A 68 53.66 9.16 -14.02
CA VAL A 68 54.04 10.56 -14.31
C VAL A 68 55.43 10.80 -13.72
N GLN A 69 56.38 10.93 -14.63
CA GLN A 69 57.76 11.30 -14.38
C GLN A 69 57.80 12.83 -14.26
N THR A 70 57.86 13.36 -13.04
CA THR A 70 58.12 14.77 -12.79
C THR A 70 59.62 15.03 -12.99
N VAL A 71 59.99 15.40 -14.20
CA VAL A 71 61.28 16.04 -14.46
C VAL A 71 61.16 17.50 -14.05
N ASP A 72 61.58 17.77 -12.81
CA ASP A 72 61.86 19.13 -12.35
C ASP A 72 63.02 19.71 -13.15
N ALA A 73 62.65 20.64 -14.03
CA ALA A 73 63.56 21.56 -14.68
C ALA A 73 63.54 22.88 -13.91
N ALA A 74 64.60 23.19 -13.17
CA ALA A 74 65.12 24.55 -12.95
C ALA A 74 66.23 24.58 -11.89
N ALA A 75 67.48 24.61 -12.34
CA ALA A 75 68.59 25.30 -11.68
C ALA A 75 69.77 25.24 -12.65
N SER A 76 70.09 26.35 -13.33
CA SER A 76 71.07 27.33 -12.85
C SER A 76 72.50 26.93 -13.23
N HIS A 77 73.23 27.91 -13.78
CA HIS A 77 74.61 27.87 -14.30
C HIS A 77 74.71 27.33 -15.74
N GLY A 78 74.73 28.16 -16.78
CA GLY A 78 75.13 29.57 -16.82
C GLY A 78 76.64 29.69 -16.58
N GLY A 79 77.42 29.69 -17.67
CA GLY A 79 78.75 30.31 -17.68
C GLY A 79 79.89 29.44 -18.21
N GLY A 80 80.31 29.74 -19.44
CA GLY A 80 81.74 29.80 -19.75
C GLY A 80 82.39 28.56 -20.36
N HIS A 81 81.89 28.09 -21.51
CA HIS A 81 82.76 27.35 -22.43
C HIS A 81 83.67 28.35 -23.13
N ALA A 82 84.89 28.49 -22.60
CA ALA A 82 86.02 29.10 -23.27
C ALA A 82 86.38 28.23 -24.48
N THR A 83 85.91 28.63 -25.65
CA THR A 83 86.48 28.22 -26.93
C THR A 83 87.18 29.43 -27.51
N GLU A 84 88.48 29.46 -27.28
CA GLU A 84 89.46 30.22 -28.03
C GLU A 84 89.19 30.06 -29.54
N PRO A 85 89.24 31.17 -30.27
CA PRO A 85 90.20 31.17 -31.37
C PRO A 85 91.07 32.42 -31.33
N ASP A 86 92.37 32.15 -31.32
CA ASP A 86 93.25 32.69 -32.34
C ASP A 86 93.49 34.21 -32.30
N SER A 87 94.33 34.61 -31.34
CA SER A 87 95.05 35.88 -31.37
C SER A 87 96.55 35.64 -31.58
N HIS A 88 96.93 35.11 -32.74
CA HIS A 88 98.28 35.26 -33.27
C HIS A 88 98.47 36.69 -33.79
N ALA A 89 98.79 37.63 -32.90
CA ALA A 89 99.32 38.94 -33.29
C ALA A 89 100.11 39.59 -32.14
N GLN A 90 101.26 39.02 -31.80
CA GLN A 90 102.31 39.74 -31.08
C GLN A 90 103.65 39.48 -31.77
N ALA A 91 103.78 40.03 -32.97
CA ALA A 91 105.07 40.23 -33.62
C ALA A 91 105.72 41.45 -32.96
N GLU A 92 106.41 41.25 -31.85
CA GLU A 92 107.45 42.18 -31.39
C GLU A 92 108.65 42.05 -32.32
N GLY A 93 108.53 42.69 -33.49
CA GLY A 93 109.66 43.01 -34.35
C GLY A 93 110.38 44.22 -33.77
N HIS A 94 111.36 43.97 -32.90
CA HIS A 94 112.46 44.89 -32.63
C HIS A 94 113.23 45.14 -33.95
N GLY A 95 112.73 46.07 -34.75
CA GLY A 95 113.44 46.64 -35.89
C GLY A 95 114.35 47.75 -35.40
N ASP A 96 115.65 47.46 -35.33
CA ASP A 96 116.71 48.45 -35.15
C ASP A 96 116.46 49.68 -36.02
N LEU A 97 116.49 50.84 -35.36
CA LEU A 97 116.56 52.17 -35.96
C LEU A 97 117.89 52.33 -36.68
N GLN A 98 118.04 51.72 -37.86
CA GLN A 98 119.12 52.01 -38.78
C GLN A 98 118.75 53.27 -39.56
N LEU A 99 119.22 54.40 -39.05
CA LEU A 99 119.14 55.73 -39.65
C LEU A 99 119.46 55.67 -41.16
N PRO A 100 118.65 56.29 -42.04
CA PRO A 100 118.95 56.31 -43.46
C PRO A 100 120.26 57.05 -43.69
N VAL A 101 121.26 56.31 -44.18
CA VAL A 101 122.52 56.84 -44.70
C VAL A 101 122.18 57.93 -45.71
N ALA A 102 122.66 59.15 -45.44
CA ALA A 102 122.45 60.31 -46.30
C ALA A 102 123.12 60.09 -47.67
N VAL A 103 122.36 59.57 -48.62
CA VAL A 103 122.73 59.51 -50.03
C VAL A 103 122.72 60.94 -50.54
N ARG A 104 123.91 61.49 -50.79
CA ARG A 104 124.09 62.80 -51.42
C ARG A 104 123.51 62.73 -52.83
N SER A 105 122.66 63.69 -53.18
CA SER A 105 122.01 63.78 -54.49
C SER A 105 123.07 63.84 -55.60
N SER A 106 123.28 62.72 -56.28
CA SER A 106 124.05 62.68 -57.52
C SER A 106 123.30 63.51 -58.57
N PRO A 107 123.98 64.35 -59.39
CA PRO A 107 123.33 65.12 -60.43
C PRO A 107 122.72 64.18 -61.48
N MET A 108 121.40 64.03 -61.47
CA MET A 108 120.65 63.21 -62.43
C MET A 108 120.85 63.73 -63.85
N SER A 109 121.04 62.82 -64.81
CA SER A 109 121.04 63.18 -66.23
C SER A 109 119.61 63.47 -66.70
N VAL A 110 119.48 64.26 -67.78
CA VAL A 110 118.18 64.65 -68.34
C VAL A 110 117.34 63.44 -68.76
N GLU A 111 117.99 62.38 -69.25
CA GLU A 111 117.37 61.12 -69.64
C GLU A 111 116.77 60.37 -68.43
N GLU A 112 117.45 60.44 -67.28
CA GLU A 112 117.00 59.84 -66.03
C GLU A 112 115.76 60.57 -65.47
N ILE A 113 115.74 61.90 -65.58
CA ILE A 113 114.57 62.73 -65.23
C ILE A 113 113.35 62.36 -66.10
N VAL A 114 113.53 62.15 -67.41
CA VAL A 114 112.43 61.74 -68.31
C VAL A 114 111.94 60.33 -68.00
N ARG A 115 112.85 59.38 -67.73
CA ARG A 115 112.50 58.01 -67.32
C ARG A 115 111.75 57.99 -65.99
N MET A 116 112.18 58.82 -65.02
CA MET A 116 111.45 59.02 -63.78
C MET A 116 110.06 59.63 -64.03
N GLY A 117 109.93 60.62 -64.92
CA GLY A 117 108.64 61.19 -65.30
C GLY A 117 107.67 60.17 -65.90
N LEU A 118 108.15 59.28 -66.78
CA LEU A 118 107.35 58.19 -67.33
C LEU A 118 106.99 57.12 -66.29
N SER A 119 107.93 56.78 -65.39
CA SER A 119 107.69 55.87 -64.29
C SER A 119 106.68 56.41 -63.28
N LEU A 120 106.72 57.72 -62.99
CA LEU A 120 105.76 58.41 -62.14
C LEU A 120 104.38 58.38 -62.78
N LYS A 121 104.26 58.69 -64.08
CA LYS A 121 102.98 58.60 -64.79
C LYS A 121 102.39 57.19 -64.80
N SER A 122 103.22 56.15 -64.99
CA SER A 122 102.79 54.74 -64.91
C SER A 122 102.31 54.39 -63.49
N ARG A 123 103.04 54.85 -62.47
CA ARG A 123 102.65 54.67 -61.07
C ARG A 123 101.35 55.40 -60.73
N ASP A 124 101.15 56.61 -61.24
CA ASP A 124 99.92 57.39 -61.07
C ASP A 124 98.72 56.68 -61.71
N GLU A 125 98.90 56.07 -62.89
CA GLU A 125 97.86 55.28 -63.54
C GLU A 125 97.50 54.03 -62.72
N VAL A 126 98.49 53.30 -62.19
CA VAL A 126 98.27 52.16 -61.29
C VAL A 126 97.58 52.59 -59.99
N LEU A 127 97.97 53.73 -59.42
CA LEU A 127 97.31 54.30 -58.24
C LEU A 127 95.86 54.67 -58.53
N ARG A 128 95.60 55.31 -59.67
CA ARG A 128 94.24 55.66 -60.12
C ARG A 128 93.37 54.41 -60.32
N GLN A 129 93.91 53.36 -60.93
CA GLN A 129 93.21 52.07 -61.07
C GLN A 129 92.94 51.43 -59.71
N ARG A 130 93.91 51.44 -58.81
CA ARG A 130 93.74 50.93 -57.45
C ARG A 130 92.68 51.71 -56.69
N GLU A 131 92.71 53.04 -56.75
CA GLU A 131 91.69 53.90 -56.13
C GLU A 131 90.29 53.65 -56.71
N SER A 132 90.17 53.45 -58.03
CA SER A 132 88.91 53.07 -58.65
C SER A 132 88.43 51.71 -58.12
N SER A 133 89.29 50.69 -58.11
CA SER A 133 88.93 49.35 -57.62
C SER A 133 88.56 49.34 -56.13
N LEU A 134 89.22 50.20 -55.32
CA LEU A 134 88.89 50.36 -53.91
C LEU A 134 87.52 51.02 -53.75
N LYS A 135 87.22 52.06 -54.52
CA LYS A 135 85.87 52.68 -54.52
C LYS A 135 84.80 51.69 -54.95
N ASP A 136 85.07 50.87 -55.96
CA ASP A 136 84.15 49.83 -56.41
C ASP A 136 83.92 48.79 -55.31
N ALA A 137 84.99 48.31 -54.66
CA ALA A 137 84.91 47.39 -53.52
C ALA A 137 84.17 48.00 -52.31
N GLU A 138 84.42 49.27 -52.00
CA GLU A 138 83.69 50.01 -50.96
C GLU A 138 82.20 50.13 -51.29
N SER A 139 81.85 50.38 -52.56
CA SER A 139 80.45 50.42 -53.01
C SER A 139 79.77 49.05 -52.88
N GLN A 140 80.47 47.97 -53.22
CA GLN A 140 79.98 46.59 -53.05
C GLN A 140 79.80 46.24 -51.58
N HIS A 141 80.76 46.62 -50.73
CA HIS A 141 80.65 46.41 -49.29
C HIS A 141 79.45 47.15 -48.70
N ARG A 142 79.19 48.40 -49.12
CA ARG A 142 78.00 49.14 -48.69
C ARG A 142 76.71 48.47 -49.14
N LEU A 143 76.66 47.93 -50.35
CA LEU A 143 75.50 47.19 -50.85
C LEU A 143 75.28 45.92 -50.02
N ILE A 144 76.32 45.10 -49.82
CA ILE A 144 76.25 43.89 -49.00
C ILE A 144 75.81 44.23 -47.57
N GLN A 145 76.34 45.30 -46.99
CA GLN A 145 75.94 45.74 -45.65
C GLN A 145 74.46 46.11 -45.61
N THR A 146 73.96 46.82 -46.62
CA THR A 146 72.54 47.19 -46.72
C THR A 146 71.65 45.95 -46.87
N ASP A 147 72.07 44.96 -47.67
CA ASP A 147 71.35 43.70 -47.86
C ASP A 147 71.32 42.86 -46.57
N VAL A 148 72.44 42.81 -45.84
CA VAL A 148 72.54 42.12 -44.54
C VAL A 148 71.66 42.80 -43.50
N GLU A 149 71.67 44.13 -43.43
CA GLU A 149 70.79 44.91 -42.53
C GLU A 149 69.31 44.66 -42.88
N GLY A 150 68.95 44.62 -44.17
CA GLY A 150 67.61 44.28 -44.62
C GLY A 150 67.17 42.86 -44.23
N ALA A 151 68.03 41.87 -44.43
CA ALA A 151 67.77 40.49 -44.03
C ALA A 151 67.66 40.33 -42.51
N GLN A 152 68.46 41.07 -41.73
CA GLN A 152 68.35 41.09 -40.27
C GLN A 152 67.00 41.63 -39.81
N GLN A 153 66.51 42.73 -40.40
CA GLN A 153 65.19 43.28 -40.10
C GLN A 153 64.06 42.30 -40.44
N GLU A 154 64.16 41.57 -41.56
CA GLU A 154 63.18 40.55 -41.92
C GLU A 154 63.17 39.38 -40.93
N VAL A 155 64.34 38.91 -40.52
CA VAL A 155 64.47 37.85 -39.50
C VAL A 155 63.90 38.32 -38.16
N GLU A 156 64.19 39.55 -37.73
CA GLU A 156 63.61 40.12 -36.51
C GLU A 156 62.08 40.19 -36.59
N HIS A 157 61.53 40.64 -37.71
CA HIS A 157 60.09 40.66 -37.93
C HIS A 157 59.49 39.24 -37.84
N LEU A 158 60.08 38.26 -38.52
CA LEU A 158 59.62 36.86 -38.46
C LEU A 158 59.73 36.27 -37.05
N LEU A 159 60.76 36.63 -36.30
CA LEU A 159 60.90 36.21 -34.90
C LEU A 159 59.80 36.83 -34.03
N THR A 160 59.51 38.12 -34.18
CA THR A 160 58.40 38.77 -33.43
C THR A 160 57.05 38.14 -33.79
N GLN A 161 56.81 37.84 -35.06
CA GLN A 161 55.61 37.14 -35.50
C GLN A 161 55.51 35.73 -34.91
N ALA A 162 56.62 34.99 -34.88
CA ALA A 162 56.66 33.65 -34.30
C ALA A 162 56.42 33.68 -32.77
N THR A 163 56.95 34.69 -32.07
CA THR A 163 56.69 34.86 -30.62
C THR A 163 55.23 35.21 -30.35
N ASP A 164 54.62 36.06 -31.16
CA ASP A 164 53.21 36.42 -31.01
C ASP A 164 52.29 35.22 -31.29
N GLN A 165 52.59 34.45 -32.34
CA GLN A 165 51.88 33.20 -32.63
C GLN A 165 52.01 32.19 -31.49
N ARG A 166 53.21 32.05 -30.92
CA ARG A 166 53.43 31.17 -29.77
C ARG A 166 52.62 31.62 -28.55
N ALA A 167 52.59 32.92 -28.25
CA ALA A 167 51.81 33.47 -27.15
C ALA A 167 50.30 33.21 -27.35
N ALA A 168 49.78 33.40 -28.57
CA ALA A 168 48.39 33.12 -28.90
C ALA A 168 48.02 31.63 -28.75
N ILE A 169 48.93 30.71 -29.12
CA ILE A 169 48.74 29.27 -28.92
C ILE A 169 48.75 28.92 -27.43
N GLU A 170 49.68 29.48 -26.66
CA GLU A 170 49.76 29.25 -25.20
C GLU A 170 48.47 29.73 -24.49
N GLU A 171 47.90 30.87 -24.90
CA GLU A 171 46.61 31.35 -24.39
C GLU A 171 45.46 30.40 -24.76
N LEU A 172 45.42 29.91 -26.00
CA LEU A 172 44.40 28.96 -26.44
C LEU A 172 44.47 27.64 -25.67
N VAL A 173 45.68 27.12 -25.42
CA VAL A 173 45.90 25.92 -24.61
C VAL A 173 45.46 26.14 -23.17
N ALA A 174 45.80 27.29 -22.57
CA ALA A 174 45.36 27.64 -21.23
C ALA A 174 43.83 27.69 -21.13
N ARG A 175 43.16 28.29 -22.12
CA ARG A 175 41.70 28.34 -22.20
C ARG A 175 41.08 26.95 -22.35
N MET A 176 41.67 26.10 -23.19
CA MET A 176 41.20 24.72 -23.41
C MET A 176 41.32 23.89 -22.14
N ASN A 177 42.42 24.02 -21.40
CA ASN A 177 42.61 23.34 -20.11
C ASN A 177 41.59 23.81 -19.07
N SER A 178 41.36 25.12 -18.96
CA SER A 178 40.32 25.66 -18.07
C SER A 178 38.92 25.14 -18.42
N GLN A 179 38.58 25.03 -19.70
CA GLN A 179 37.31 24.44 -20.15
C GLN A 179 37.23 22.95 -19.83
N LYS A 180 38.32 22.21 -20.03
CA LYS A 180 38.39 20.78 -19.70
C LYS A 180 38.15 20.55 -18.20
N ASP A 181 38.77 21.37 -17.35
CA ASP A 181 38.60 21.30 -15.89
C ASP A 181 37.16 21.66 -15.49
N ALA A 182 36.56 22.67 -16.10
CA ALA A 182 35.15 23.02 -15.87
C ALA A 182 34.21 21.86 -16.21
N VAL A 183 34.36 21.25 -17.39
CA VAL A 183 33.56 20.08 -17.81
C VAL A 183 33.80 18.88 -16.89
N SER A 184 35.03 18.67 -16.44
CA SER A 184 35.35 17.61 -15.48
C SER A 184 34.61 17.81 -14.15
N ASN A 185 34.60 19.04 -13.63
CA ASN A 185 33.88 19.39 -12.40
C ASN A 185 32.36 19.24 -12.57
N GLU A 186 31.79 19.67 -13.70
CA GLU A 186 30.37 19.47 -14.01
C GLU A 186 30.01 17.99 -14.07
N ARG A 187 30.85 17.14 -14.67
CA ARG A 187 30.63 15.69 -14.69
C ARG A 187 30.62 15.08 -13.29
N LEU A 188 31.50 15.52 -12.41
CA LEU A 188 31.51 15.08 -11.00
C LEU A 188 30.25 15.53 -10.26
N ALA A 189 29.80 16.77 -10.48
CA ALA A 189 28.56 17.29 -9.89
C ALA A 189 27.31 16.53 -10.37
N ILE A 190 27.23 16.22 -11.67
CA ILE A 190 26.13 15.41 -12.22
C ILE A 190 26.17 13.99 -11.66
N ALA A 191 27.36 13.41 -11.49
CA ALA A 191 27.50 12.07 -10.90
C ALA A 191 27.02 12.03 -9.44
N SER A 192 27.34 13.04 -8.63
CA SER A 192 26.87 13.11 -7.24
C SER A 192 25.36 13.37 -7.15
N GLU A 193 24.81 14.24 -8.00
CA GLU A 193 23.36 14.47 -8.08
C GLU A 193 22.62 13.19 -8.49
N LYS A 194 23.14 12.44 -9.47
CA LYS A 194 22.57 11.15 -9.88
C LYS A 194 22.54 10.15 -8.72
N GLN A 195 23.60 10.09 -7.92
CA GLN A 195 23.65 9.22 -6.74
C GLN A 195 22.63 9.66 -5.68
N GLN A 196 22.49 10.97 -5.45
CA GLN A 196 21.48 11.50 -4.52
C GLN A 196 20.06 11.14 -4.98
N LEU A 197 19.73 11.35 -6.26
CA LEU A 197 18.43 10.99 -6.83
C LEU A 197 18.14 9.49 -6.73
N GLN A 198 19.16 8.63 -6.81
CA GLN A 198 19.00 7.20 -6.59
C GLN A 198 18.61 6.90 -5.14
N VAL A 199 19.30 7.50 -4.16
CA VAL A 199 18.97 7.34 -2.73
C VAL A 199 17.56 7.86 -2.43
N ASP A 200 17.19 9.01 -2.99
CA ASP A 200 15.85 9.58 -2.82
C ASP A 200 14.77 8.65 -3.40
N ARG A 201 15.03 8.04 -4.56
CA ARG A 201 14.12 7.06 -5.17
C ARG A 201 13.94 5.82 -4.29
N GLU A 202 15.03 5.27 -3.77
CA GLU A 202 14.99 4.11 -2.86
C GLU A 202 14.22 4.43 -1.57
N THR A 203 14.38 5.65 -1.05
CA THR A 203 13.65 6.16 0.11
C THR A 203 12.15 6.27 -0.17
N LEU A 204 11.76 6.86 -1.30
CA LEU A 204 10.36 6.95 -1.72
C LEU A 204 9.71 5.57 -1.92
N ASP A 205 10.45 4.61 -2.47
CA ASP A 205 9.98 3.23 -2.63
C ASP A 205 9.78 2.54 -1.27
N ALA A 206 10.63 2.82 -0.27
CA ALA A 206 10.44 2.32 1.10
C ALA A 206 9.19 2.93 1.75
N ASP A 207 9.02 4.26 1.66
CA ASP A 207 7.85 4.97 2.20
C ASP A 207 6.55 4.48 1.56
N ARG A 208 6.55 4.23 0.25
CA ARG A 208 5.39 3.67 -0.47
C ARG A 208 5.02 2.29 0.05
N ARG A 209 5.99 1.41 0.30
CA ARG A 209 5.73 0.07 0.89
C ARG A 209 5.17 0.18 2.31
N GLN A 210 5.70 1.10 3.11
CA GLN A 210 5.19 1.35 4.46
C GLN A 210 3.73 1.87 4.44
N LEU A 211 3.40 2.79 3.54
CA LEU A 211 2.04 3.30 3.37
C LEU A 211 1.05 2.18 2.99
N GLU A 212 1.42 1.31 2.04
CA GLU A 212 0.57 0.18 1.66
C GLU A 212 0.40 -0.81 2.82
N ALA A 213 1.45 -1.08 3.61
CA ALA A 213 1.34 -1.91 4.81
C ALA A 213 0.42 -1.30 5.88
N GLN A 214 0.45 0.02 6.06
CA GLN A 214 -0.47 0.71 6.97
C GLN A 214 -1.91 0.65 6.47
N LYS A 215 -2.12 0.79 5.16
CA LYS A 215 -3.44 0.71 4.53
C LYS A 215 -4.06 -0.68 4.68
N THR A 216 -3.29 -1.74 4.50
CA THR A 216 -3.78 -3.12 4.71
C THR A 216 -4.09 -3.40 6.18
N ALA A 217 -3.26 -2.92 7.11
CA ALA A 217 -3.52 -3.03 8.55
C ALA A 217 -4.79 -2.27 8.97
N LEU A 218 -5.02 -1.07 8.43
CA LEU A 218 -6.25 -0.31 8.68
C LEU A 218 -7.49 -1.05 8.16
N ALA A 219 -7.42 -1.61 6.94
CA ALA A 219 -8.52 -2.40 6.38
C ALA A 219 -8.85 -3.63 7.22
N GLN A 220 -7.84 -4.35 7.73
CA GLN A 220 -8.04 -5.46 8.65
C GLN A 220 -8.71 -5.00 9.96
N SER A 221 -8.21 -3.92 10.56
CA SER A 221 -8.84 -3.35 11.77
C SER A 221 -10.29 -2.93 11.54
N GLU A 222 -10.63 -2.41 10.36
CA GLU A 222 -12.01 -2.06 10.02
C GLU A 222 -12.89 -3.33 9.96
N THR A 223 -12.41 -4.40 9.33
CA THR A 223 -13.14 -5.67 9.28
C THR A 223 -13.35 -6.27 10.68
N ASP A 224 -12.34 -6.22 11.55
CA ASP A 224 -12.45 -6.68 12.94
C ASP A 224 -13.47 -5.88 13.74
N LEU A 225 -13.50 -4.55 13.56
CA LEU A 225 -14.50 -3.69 14.20
C LEU A 225 -15.91 -3.96 13.68
N GLN A 226 -16.08 -4.27 12.40
CA GLN A 226 -17.38 -4.66 11.84
C GLN A 226 -17.87 -5.98 12.43
N LEU A 227 -16.97 -6.97 12.62
CA LEU A 227 -17.30 -8.23 13.28
C LEU A 227 -17.72 -8.01 14.74
N LYS A 228 -16.93 -7.25 15.51
CA LYS A 228 -17.26 -6.90 16.91
C LYS A 228 -18.59 -6.15 17.03
N ARG A 229 -18.91 -5.28 16.07
CA ARG A 229 -20.20 -4.58 16.03
C ARG A 229 -21.36 -5.55 15.85
N LYS A 230 -21.25 -6.53 14.95
CA LYS A 230 -22.27 -7.56 14.73
C LYS A 230 -22.44 -8.46 15.96
N GLU A 231 -21.34 -8.82 16.61
CA GLU A 231 -21.36 -9.60 17.85
C GLU A 231 -22.12 -8.86 18.96
N LEU A 232 -21.81 -7.57 19.20
CA LEU A 232 -22.53 -6.74 20.15
C LEU A 232 -24.02 -6.55 19.80
N GLU A 233 -24.37 -6.51 18.52
CA GLU A 233 -25.76 -6.44 18.08
C GLU A 233 -26.53 -7.73 18.39
N ASN A 234 -25.90 -8.88 18.18
CA ASN A 234 -26.47 -10.18 18.56
C ASN A 234 -26.65 -10.30 20.08
N ASP A 235 -25.65 -9.89 20.86
CA ASP A 235 -25.71 -9.88 22.32
C ASP A 235 -26.86 -8.98 22.82
N ARG A 236 -27.03 -7.82 22.20
CA ARG A 236 -28.14 -6.92 22.51
C ARG A 236 -29.50 -7.57 22.23
N LEU A 237 -29.65 -8.23 21.08
CA LEU A 237 -30.89 -8.94 20.75
C LEU A 237 -31.18 -10.10 21.71
N ALA A 238 -30.15 -10.85 22.11
CA ALA A 238 -30.27 -11.91 23.09
C ALA A 238 -30.73 -11.37 24.44
N PHE A 239 -30.11 -10.29 24.91
CA PHE A 239 -30.49 -9.62 26.16
C PHE A 239 -31.93 -9.08 26.12
N ASP A 240 -32.33 -8.44 25.02
CA ASP A 240 -33.72 -7.98 24.84
C ASP A 240 -34.71 -9.16 24.86
N GLY A 241 -34.34 -10.30 24.26
CA GLY A 241 -35.08 -11.56 24.35
C GLY A 241 -35.27 -12.05 25.78
N GLU A 242 -34.18 -12.15 26.56
CA GLU A 242 -34.24 -12.54 27.97
C GLU A 242 -35.11 -11.59 28.80
N ARG A 243 -34.98 -10.28 28.57
CA ARG A 243 -35.80 -9.27 29.23
C ARG A 243 -37.30 -9.46 28.94
N THR A 244 -37.68 -9.77 27.70
CA THR A 244 -39.09 -10.05 27.36
C THR A 244 -39.59 -11.32 28.05
N LYS A 245 -38.76 -12.37 28.12
CA LYS A 245 -39.08 -13.62 28.82
C LYS A 245 -39.31 -13.38 30.31
N ILE A 246 -38.40 -12.66 30.98
CA ILE A 246 -38.54 -12.30 32.40
C ILE A 246 -39.85 -11.53 32.64
N ARG A 247 -40.23 -10.62 31.73
CA ARG A 247 -41.51 -9.89 31.84
C ARG A 247 -42.71 -10.84 31.75
N VAL A 248 -42.72 -11.75 30.79
CA VAL A 248 -43.80 -12.74 30.61
C VAL A 248 -43.89 -13.67 31.83
N ASP A 249 -42.75 -14.18 32.30
CA ASP A 249 -42.68 -15.02 33.50
C ASP A 249 -43.19 -14.26 34.74
N GLY A 250 -42.84 -12.97 34.86
CA GLY A 250 -43.36 -12.08 35.89
C GLY A 250 -44.89 -11.91 35.84
N GLU A 251 -45.46 -11.67 34.66
CA GLU A 251 -46.92 -11.58 34.47
C GLU A 251 -47.62 -12.91 34.81
N LYS A 252 -47.01 -14.05 34.45
CA LYS A 252 -47.53 -15.37 34.81
C LYS A 252 -47.52 -15.58 36.33
N LEU A 253 -46.42 -15.25 37.01
CA LEU A 253 -46.30 -15.32 38.47
C LEU A 253 -47.35 -14.48 39.18
N VAL A 254 -47.68 -13.29 38.66
CA VAL A 254 -48.75 -12.45 39.20
C VAL A 254 -50.11 -13.15 39.08
N LYS A 255 -50.44 -13.72 37.92
CA LYS A 255 -51.71 -14.47 37.73
C LYS A 255 -51.79 -15.70 38.61
N ASP A 256 -50.70 -16.45 38.74
CA ASP A 256 -50.65 -17.64 39.59
C ASP A 256 -50.84 -17.26 41.07
N ARG A 257 -50.28 -16.12 41.50
CA ARG A 257 -50.53 -15.55 42.83
C ARG A 257 -51.99 -15.13 43.03
N GLU A 258 -52.62 -14.46 42.05
CA GLU A 258 -54.04 -14.08 42.12
C GLU A 258 -54.95 -15.30 42.27
N LYS A 259 -54.70 -16.36 41.49
CA LYS A 259 -55.44 -17.63 41.60
C LYS A 259 -55.28 -18.25 42.98
N TRP A 260 -54.06 -18.31 43.50
CA TRP A 260 -53.80 -18.85 44.83
C TRP A 260 -54.52 -18.05 45.92
N VAL A 261 -54.54 -16.71 45.84
CA VAL A 261 -55.29 -15.86 46.77
C VAL A 261 -56.79 -16.16 46.70
N ALA A 262 -57.37 -16.28 45.51
CA ALA A 262 -58.78 -16.63 45.34
C ALA A 262 -59.13 -18.01 45.91
N GLU A 263 -58.25 -19.01 45.73
CA GLU A 263 -58.40 -20.34 46.32
C GLU A 263 -58.37 -20.29 47.85
N VAL A 264 -57.45 -19.51 48.44
CA VAL A 264 -57.39 -19.31 49.89
C VAL A 264 -58.67 -18.65 50.42
N GLU A 265 -59.20 -17.63 49.74
CA GLU A 265 -60.46 -16.96 50.11
C GLU A 265 -61.67 -17.92 50.00
N HIS A 266 -61.70 -18.75 48.96
CA HIS A 266 -62.71 -19.80 48.78
C HIS A 266 -62.68 -20.81 49.92
N THR A 267 -61.52 -21.39 50.22
CA THR A 267 -61.34 -22.33 51.33
C THR A 267 -61.70 -21.69 52.68
N ASN A 268 -61.41 -20.40 52.88
CA ASN A 268 -61.80 -19.71 54.09
C ASN A 268 -63.33 -19.53 54.20
N SER A 269 -64.00 -19.24 53.09
CA SER A 269 -65.47 -19.15 53.02
C SER A 269 -66.13 -20.50 53.29
N GLU A 270 -65.61 -21.59 52.69
CA GLU A 270 -66.08 -22.95 52.99
C GLU A 270 -65.91 -23.33 54.46
N LYS A 271 -64.77 -22.98 55.07
CA LYS A 271 -64.54 -23.20 56.51
C LYS A 271 -65.56 -22.46 57.37
N GLN A 272 -65.95 -21.24 57.00
CA GLN A 272 -66.99 -20.49 57.70
C GLN A 272 -68.36 -21.16 57.56
N LEU A 273 -68.75 -21.57 56.35
CA LEU A 273 -70.00 -22.30 56.11
C LEU A 273 -70.05 -23.62 56.90
N LEU A 274 -68.96 -24.40 56.91
CA LEU A 274 -68.88 -25.63 57.70
C LEU A 274 -68.95 -25.36 59.21
N ALA A 275 -68.41 -24.23 59.68
CA ALA A 275 -68.53 -23.84 61.08
C ALA A 275 -69.98 -23.50 61.45
N GLU A 276 -70.70 -22.80 60.57
CA GLU A 276 -72.13 -22.51 60.71
C GLU A 276 -72.99 -23.79 60.67
N GLU A 277 -72.75 -24.68 59.69
CA GLU A 277 -73.43 -25.97 59.57
C GLU A 277 -73.20 -26.85 60.81
N LYS A 278 -71.97 -26.92 61.31
CA LYS A 278 -71.65 -27.65 62.54
C LYS A 278 -72.42 -27.10 63.75
N GLU A 279 -72.58 -25.78 63.83
CA GLU A 279 -73.37 -25.16 64.89
C GLU A 279 -74.87 -25.43 64.73
N GLN A 280 -75.39 -25.41 63.49
CA GLN A 280 -76.78 -25.81 63.20
C GLN A 280 -77.03 -27.27 63.62
N ILE A 281 -76.15 -28.20 63.23
CA ILE A 281 -76.24 -29.61 63.63
C ILE A 281 -76.18 -29.75 65.16
N ARG A 282 -75.37 -28.95 65.85
CA ARG A 282 -75.32 -28.94 67.32
C ARG A 282 -76.67 -28.56 67.91
N VAL A 283 -77.27 -27.48 67.43
CA VAL A 283 -78.61 -27.01 67.85
C VAL A 283 -79.69 -28.04 67.52
N GLU A 284 -79.68 -28.61 66.31
CA GLU A 284 -80.61 -29.66 65.91
C GLU A 284 -80.48 -30.89 66.79
N ARG A 285 -79.26 -31.32 67.09
CA ARG A 285 -79.00 -32.46 67.99
C ARG A 285 -79.53 -32.18 69.39
N GLU A 286 -79.31 -30.99 69.93
CA GLU A 286 -79.86 -30.58 71.23
C GLU A 286 -81.40 -30.62 71.21
N LYS A 287 -82.03 -30.11 70.13
CA LYS A 287 -83.48 -30.18 69.92
C LYS A 287 -83.99 -31.61 69.81
N LEU A 288 -83.33 -32.46 69.02
CA LEU A 288 -83.70 -33.86 68.83
C LEU A 288 -83.53 -34.66 70.14
N GLU A 289 -82.56 -34.30 70.97
CA GLU A 289 -82.41 -34.87 72.31
C GLU A 289 -83.52 -34.41 73.27
N GLN A 290 -83.99 -33.16 73.16
CA GLN A 290 -85.20 -32.68 73.84
C GLN A 290 -86.44 -33.46 73.35
N ASP A 291 -86.63 -33.59 72.04
CA ASP A 291 -87.73 -34.35 71.44
C ASP A 291 -87.67 -35.83 71.84
N LYS A 292 -86.47 -36.43 71.88
CA LYS A 292 -86.26 -37.80 72.37
C LYS A 292 -86.62 -37.93 73.85
N ARG A 293 -86.31 -36.93 74.68
CA ARG A 293 -86.76 -36.91 76.09
C ARG A 293 -88.28 -36.81 76.21
N LEU A 294 -88.94 -36.05 75.33
CA LEU A 294 -90.40 -35.97 75.25
C LEU A 294 -91.03 -37.30 74.78
N LEU A 295 -90.45 -37.93 73.75
CA LEU A 295 -90.87 -39.23 73.23
C LEU A 295 -90.60 -40.38 74.21
N ALA A 296 -89.54 -40.32 75.01
CA ALA A 296 -89.29 -41.31 76.08
C ALA A 296 -90.34 -41.29 77.20
N ILE A 297 -91.20 -40.27 77.26
CA ILE A 297 -92.36 -40.20 78.16
C ILE A 297 -93.63 -40.81 77.49
N THR A 298 -93.56 -41.20 76.21
CA THR A 298 -94.69 -41.75 75.44
C THR A 298 -94.43 -43.23 75.09
N PRO A 299 -95.19 -44.21 75.62
CA PRO A 299 -94.92 -45.62 75.35
C PRO A 299 -95.56 -46.07 74.02
N GLY A 300 -94.71 -46.46 73.06
CA GLY A 300 -95.06 -47.40 72.00
C GLY A 300 -95.08 -46.84 70.57
N ALA A 301 -94.09 -47.24 69.76
CA ALA A 301 -94.15 -47.47 68.30
C ALA A 301 -92.72 -47.83 67.82
N ALA A 302 -92.41 -49.09 67.51
CA ALA A 302 -92.72 -49.81 66.28
C ALA A 302 -91.59 -49.68 65.23
N ALA A 303 -91.22 -50.84 64.69
CA ALA A 303 -90.01 -51.13 63.94
C ALA A 303 -90.08 -50.78 62.43
N LEU A 304 -88.92 -50.98 61.76
CA LEU A 304 -88.65 -51.17 60.31
C LEU A 304 -88.20 -49.94 59.50
N PRO A 305 -87.57 -50.10 58.31
CA PRO A 305 -86.68 -51.18 57.82
C PRO A 305 -85.37 -50.66 57.16
N SER A 306 -84.37 -51.53 57.13
CA SER A 306 -83.16 -51.38 56.31
C SER A 306 -83.46 -51.61 54.82
N GLN A 307 -83.13 -50.65 53.95
CA GLN A 307 -83.00 -50.87 52.50
C GLN A 307 -81.58 -50.54 52.04
N LYS A 308 -80.72 -51.57 51.95
CA LYS A 308 -79.53 -51.57 51.10
C LYS A 308 -79.99 -51.91 49.68
N LYS A 309 -79.94 -50.96 48.74
CA LYS A 309 -79.98 -51.25 47.30
C LYS A 309 -78.53 -51.48 46.81
N PRO A 310 -78.21 -52.64 46.21
CA PRO A 310 -76.99 -52.78 45.41
C PRO A 310 -77.17 -52.01 44.11
N VAL A 311 -76.19 -51.18 43.74
CA VAL A 311 -76.17 -50.49 42.45
C VAL A 311 -75.81 -51.51 41.38
N ASP A 312 -76.81 -51.84 40.57
CA ASP A 312 -76.74 -52.80 39.48
C ASP A 312 -75.69 -52.41 38.42
N ALA A 313 -74.80 -53.34 38.09
CA ALA A 313 -73.83 -53.26 37.00
C ALA A 313 -74.46 -53.43 35.60
N VAL A 314 -75.70 -52.95 35.41
CA VAL A 314 -76.48 -53.13 34.17
C VAL A 314 -76.62 -51.83 33.36
N SER A 315 -76.31 -50.65 33.92
CA SER A 315 -76.50 -49.37 33.21
C SER A 315 -75.37 -49.00 32.24
N THR A 316 -74.18 -49.60 32.33
CA THR A 316 -73.04 -49.20 31.49
C THR A 316 -73.20 -49.54 30.01
N LYS A 317 -74.00 -50.55 29.64
CA LYS A 317 -74.23 -50.90 28.22
C LYS A 317 -75.34 -50.08 27.56
N GLN A 318 -76.33 -49.61 28.32
CA GLN A 318 -77.34 -48.68 27.78
C GLN A 318 -76.74 -47.29 27.59
N ASN A 319 -75.96 -46.83 28.56
CA ASN A 319 -75.27 -45.52 28.48
C ASN A 319 -74.31 -45.46 27.30
N LEU A 320 -73.66 -46.56 26.93
CA LEU A 320 -72.71 -46.60 25.81
C LEU A 320 -73.40 -46.51 24.44
N LYS A 321 -74.58 -47.12 24.32
CA LYS A 321 -75.39 -47.05 23.09
C LYS A 321 -75.96 -45.65 22.89
N GLU A 322 -76.47 -45.03 23.95
CA GLU A 322 -76.97 -43.64 23.92
C GLU A 322 -75.85 -42.64 23.61
N LEU A 323 -74.67 -42.81 24.21
CA LEU A 323 -73.50 -42.00 23.88
C LEU A 323 -73.10 -42.17 22.41
N THR A 324 -73.07 -43.40 21.90
CA THR A 324 -72.75 -43.66 20.49
C THR A 324 -73.73 -42.93 19.55
N GLU A 325 -75.04 -43.02 19.83
CA GLU A 325 -76.09 -42.34 19.05
C GLU A 325 -75.98 -40.81 19.15
N MET A 326 -75.62 -40.29 20.32
CA MET A 326 -75.33 -38.87 20.52
C MET A 326 -74.14 -38.40 19.66
N PHE A 327 -73.04 -39.16 19.64
CA PHE A 327 -71.86 -38.85 18.83
C PHE A 327 -72.12 -38.98 17.32
N GLU A 328 -73.02 -39.88 16.90
CA GLU A 328 -73.40 -40.00 15.48
C GLU A 328 -74.15 -38.78 14.94
N GLY A 329 -74.86 -38.05 15.81
CA GLY A 329 -75.60 -36.83 15.48
C GLY A 329 -74.81 -35.53 15.63
N MET A 330 -73.60 -35.56 16.21
CA MET A 330 -72.75 -34.39 16.38
C MET A 330 -71.83 -34.15 15.17
N SER A 331 -71.40 -32.90 14.97
CA SER A 331 -70.32 -32.62 14.02
C SER A 331 -68.97 -33.14 14.55
N PRO A 332 -68.03 -33.52 13.68
CA PRO A 332 -66.74 -34.09 14.11
C PRO A 332 -65.94 -33.20 15.07
N GLU A 333 -66.00 -31.88 14.90
CA GLU A 333 -65.31 -30.90 15.76
C GLU A 333 -65.91 -30.83 17.16
N VAL A 334 -67.25 -30.89 17.28
CA VAL A 334 -67.94 -30.87 18.58
C VAL A 334 -67.69 -32.18 19.32
N ALA A 335 -67.77 -33.30 18.60
CA ALA A 335 -67.45 -34.63 19.13
C ALA A 335 -65.99 -34.69 19.65
N ALA A 336 -65.03 -34.13 18.91
CA ALA A 336 -63.63 -34.06 19.31
C ALA A 336 -63.41 -33.30 20.64
N ASN A 337 -64.11 -32.17 20.82
CA ASN A 337 -64.04 -31.40 22.07
C ASN A 337 -64.65 -32.16 23.25
N THR A 338 -65.82 -32.79 23.08
CA THR A 338 -66.45 -33.61 24.13
C THR A 338 -65.58 -34.80 24.52
N ILE A 339 -64.95 -35.46 23.55
CA ILE A 339 -64.00 -36.56 23.79
C ILE A 339 -62.79 -36.09 24.58
N LYS A 340 -62.28 -34.89 24.29
CA LYS A 340 -61.17 -34.29 25.05
C LYS A 340 -61.57 -34.04 26.50
N GLU A 341 -62.78 -33.53 26.76
CA GLU A 341 -63.29 -33.35 28.13
C GLU A 341 -63.46 -34.67 28.88
N LEU A 342 -64.06 -35.68 28.25
CA LEU A 342 -64.21 -37.01 28.85
C LEU A 342 -62.85 -37.67 29.15
N SER A 343 -61.86 -37.46 28.29
CA SER A 343 -60.50 -37.91 28.51
C SER A 343 -59.84 -37.24 29.71
N LEU A 344 -60.04 -35.92 29.88
CA LEU A 344 -59.52 -35.17 31.04
C LEU A 344 -60.19 -35.64 32.35
N ASN A 345 -61.43 -36.12 32.28
CA ASN A 345 -62.15 -36.71 33.41
C ASN A 345 -61.74 -38.16 33.70
N GLY A 346 -60.79 -38.73 32.96
CA GLY A 346 -60.30 -40.10 33.15
C GLY A 346 -61.16 -41.18 32.49
N GLU A 347 -62.17 -40.81 31.70
CA GLU A 347 -63.10 -41.74 31.04
C GLU A 347 -62.58 -42.23 29.67
N THR A 348 -61.26 -42.33 29.52
CA THR A 348 -60.61 -42.71 28.24
C THR A 348 -61.07 -44.07 27.72
N ASP A 349 -61.33 -45.03 28.61
CA ASP A 349 -61.75 -46.38 28.20
C ASP A 349 -63.19 -46.40 27.66
N MET A 350 -64.06 -45.50 28.14
CA MET A 350 -65.43 -45.35 27.65
C MET A 350 -65.44 -44.69 26.27
N VAL A 351 -64.63 -43.65 26.07
CA VAL A 351 -64.42 -43.00 24.77
C VAL A 351 -63.95 -44.01 23.72
N VAL A 352 -62.98 -44.86 24.07
CA VAL A 352 -62.49 -45.91 23.16
C VAL A 352 -63.59 -46.91 22.83
N ASP A 353 -64.48 -47.26 23.77
CA ASP A 353 -65.60 -48.18 23.49
C ASP A 353 -66.62 -47.54 22.54
N VAL A 354 -66.90 -46.25 22.69
CA VAL A 354 -67.79 -45.49 21.80
C VAL A 354 -67.17 -45.38 20.39
N LEU A 355 -65.88 -45.06 20.29
CA LEU A 355 -65.17 -44.98 18.99
C LEU A 355 -65.11 -46.31 18.25
N VAL A 356 -65.05 -47.44 18.95
CA VAL A 356 -65.09 -48.79 18.34
C VAL A 356 -66.48 -49.14 17.81
N LEU A 357 -67.55 -48.60 18.42
CA LEU A 357 -68.93 -48.82 17.99
C LEU A 357 -69.39 -47.88 16.87
N LEU A 358 -68.74 -46.73 16.71
CA LEU A 358 -69.03 -45.77 15.65
C LEU A 358 -68.62 -46.29 14.26
N GLU A 359 -69.29 -45.79 13.22
CA GLU A 359 -68.89 -46.05 11.84
C GLU A 359 -67.44 -45.58 11.60
N GLN A 360 -66.62 -46.42 10.96
CA GLN A 360 -65.18 -46.18 10.79
C GLN A 360 -64.85 -44.82 10.16
N ARG A 361 -65.68 -44.34 9.22
CA ARG A 361 -65.51 -43.02 8.59
C ARG A 361 -65.74 -41.88 9.58
N LYS A 362 -66.75 -41.99 10.45
CA LYS A 362 -67.06 -40.98 11.47
C LYS A 362 -66.00 -40.97 12.57
N ALA A 363 -65.60 -42.14 13.06
CA ALA A 363 -64.54 -42.26 14.06
C ALA A 363 -63.22 -41.64 13.56
N SER A 364 -62.85 -41.88 12.29
CA SER A 364 -61.66 -41.25 11.68
C SER A 364 -61.80 -39.73 11.60
N ALA A 365 -62.95 -39.21 11.14
CA ALA A 365 -63.17 -37.78 11.03
C ALA A 365 -63.13 -37.06 12.40
N ILE A 366 -63.60 -37.72 13.46
CA ILE A 366 -63.53 -37.20 14.82
C ILE A 366 -62.08 -37.21 15.34
N LEU A 367 -61.31 -38.28 15.09
CA LEU A 367 -59.90 -38.35 15.49
C LEU A 367 -59.04 -37.31 14.76
N ASP A 368 -59.30 -37.06 13.48
CA ASP A 368 -58.61 -36.03 12.69
C ASP A 368 -58.91 -34.60 13.21
N ALA A 369 -60.09 -34.39 13.82
CA ALA A 369 -60.47 -33.10 14.40
C ALA A 369 -59.85 -32.84 15.79
N ILE A 370 -59.20 -33.84 16.42
CA ILE A 370 -58.51 -33.67 17.70
C ILE A 370 -57.09 -33.14 17.45
N ALA A 371 -56.84 -31.88 17.85
CA ALA A 371 -55.51 -31.24 17.68
C ALA A 371 -54.39 -31.83 18.56
N ASP A 372 -54.70 -32.65 19.55
CA ASP A 372 -53.71 -33.27 20.45
C ASP A 372 -53.25 -34.63 19.91
N GLU A 373 -52.12 -34.63 19.19
CA GLU A 373 -51.53 -35.84 18.58
C GLU A 373 -51.22 -36.94 19.59
N LYS A 374 -50.85 -36.59 20.83
CA LYS A 374 -50.54 -37.59 21.87
C LYS A 374 -51.79 -38.33 22.28
N LEU A 375 -52.89 -37.60 22.48
CA LEU A 375 -54.17 -38.18 22.84
C LEU A 375 -54.72 -39.11 21.74
N VAL A 376 -54.61 -38.68 20.48
CA VAL A 376 -55.00 -39.51 19.32
C VAL A 376 -54.17 -40.80 19.26
N SER A 377 -52.87 -40.72 19.48
CA SER A 377 -51.99 -41.90 19.49
C SER A 377 -52.37 -42.89 20.60
N GLU A 378 -52.76 -42.40 21.78
CA GLU A 378 -53.23 -43.22 22.89
C GLU A 378 -54.54 -43.95 22.54
N PHE A 379 -55.50 -43.24 21.93
CA PHE A 379 -56.76 -43.86 21.50
C PHE A 379 -56.54 -44.91 20.42
N LEU A 380 -55.71 -44.67 19.42
CA LEU A 380 -55.42 -45.64 18.36
C LEU A 380 -54.78 -46.93 18.92
N VAL A 381 -53.84 -46.80 19.87
CA VAL A 381 -53.21 -47.95 20.53
C VAL A 381 -54.25 -48.74 21.34
N LYS A 382 -55.13 -48.08 22.07
CA LYS A 382 -56.20 -48.74 22.85
C LYS A 382 -57.26 -49.40 21.94
N ILE A 383 -57.68 -48.75 20.85
CA ILE A 383 -58.60 -49.30 19.85
C ILE A 383 -58.02 -50.58 19.22
N ASN A 384 -56.75 -50.54 18.81
CA ASN A 384 -56.08 -51.70 18.22
C ASN A 384 -55.93 -52.85 19.23
N SER A 385 -55.62 -52.51 20.49
CA SER A 385 -55.55 -53.48 21.58
C SER A 385 -56.90 -54.18 21.80
N ARG A 386 -58.02 -53.44 21.80
CA ARG A 386 -59.37 -54.03 21.91
C ARG A 386 -59.77 -54.88 20.71
N ASN A 387 -59.44 -54.46 19.49
CA ASN A 387 -59.72 -55.25 18.29
C ASN A 387 -58.87 -56.53 18.19
N SER A 388 -57.67 -56.52 18.78
CA SER A 388 -56.76 -57.67 18.81
C SER A 388 -57.11 -58.71 19.88
N GLN A 389 -58.01 -58.41 20.83
CA GLN A 389 -58.45 -59.42 21.80
C GLN A 389 -59.32 -60.48 21.09
N PRO A 390 -58.89 -61.76 21.07
CA PRO A 390 -59.67 -62.81 20.43
C PRO A 390 -61.00 -62.91 21.15
N LYS A 391 -62.11 -62.79 20.39
CA LYS A 391 -63.47 -63.02 20.90
C LYS A 391 -63.51 -64.44 21.47
N ALA A 392 -63.26 -64.59 22.77
CA ALA A 392 -63.32 -65.86 23.46
C ALA A 392 -64.71 -66.46 23.18
N ALA A 393 -64.70 -67.65 22.58
CA ALA A 393 -65.90 -68.33 22.10
C ALA A 393 -66.97 -68.33 23.20
N LYS A 394 -68.05 -67.58 22.98
CA LYS A 394 -69.27 -67.66 23.80
C LYS A 394 -69.83 -69.07 23.66
N LYS A 395 -69.73 -69.85 24.73
CA LYS A 395 -70.60 -71.01 24.98
C LYS A 395 -71.97 -70.54 25.44
#